data_AF-A0A7G8FJL0-F1
#
_entry.id   AF-A0A7G8FJL0-F1
#
_cell.length_a   1.000
_cell.length_b   1.000
_cell.length_c   1.000
_cell.angle_alpha   90.00
_cell.angle_beta   90.00
_cell.angle_gamma   90.00
#
_symmetry.space_group_name_H-M   'P 1'
#
loop_
_entity.id
_entity.type
_entity.pdbx_description
1 polymer ?
#
loop_
_entity_poly.entity_id
_entity_poly.type
_entity_poly.pdbx_seq_one_letter_code
_entity_poly.pdbx_strand_id
1 'polypeptide(L)'
;MADQQPTFQQAMEITAAWLQQWDNEEISDEVLADRIGEMVASRDGARGFFVVSLAGESVLMDRLPDAVVGQLRGAGAGVVDLSVRNLAMSTAMAVHHRRAGDEAQQAGSERVSSRCIELLRLLEPAEVKERLEQLLAAALDNRGEDVAFLERWGYDAEQKQAIGDSVYAVAEG
;
A
#
# COMPACT_ATOMS: atom_id res chain seq x y z
N MET A 1 -12.04 12.89 -26.34
CA MET A 1 -11.07 11.80 -26.58
C MET A 1 -11.33 10.78 -25.48
N ALA A 2 -11.37 9.49 -25.75
CA ALA A 2 -11.54 8.52 -24.67
C ALA A 2 -10.24 8.54 -23.85
N ASP A 3 -10.27 9.08 -22.64
CA ASP A 3 -9.15 9.01 -21.70
C ASP A 3 -8.90 7.54 -21.38
N GLN A 4 -7.98 6.92 -22.12
CA GLN A 4 -7.55 5.57 -21.86
C GLN A 4 -6.75 5.58 -20.57
N GLN A 5 -7.36 5.07 -19.51
CA GLN A 5 -6.68 4.81 -18.25
C GLN A 5 -5.44 3.94 -18.51
N PRO A 6 -4.31 4.21 -17.84
CA PRO A 6 -3.10 3.42 -18.02
C PRO A 6 -3.36 1.97 -17.59
N THR A 7 -2.83 1.03 -18.36
CA THR A 7 -2.72 -0.36 -17.90
C THR A 7 -1.81 -0.45 -16.68
N PHE A 8 -1.89 -1.54 -15.92
CA PHE A 8 -1.03 -1.76 -14.75
C PHE A 8 0.47 -1.57 -15.06
N GLN A 9 0.95 -2.11 -16.17
CA GLN A 9 2.35 -1.98 -16.57
C GLN A 9 2.72 -0.53 -16.90
N GLN A 10 1.87 0.17 -17.65
CA GLN A 10 2.09 1.59 -17.96
C GLN A 10 2.08 2.44 -16.69
N ALA A 11 1.18 2.14 -15.74
CA ALA A 11 1.11 2.85 -14.47
C ALA A 11 2.40 2.70 -13.65
N MET A 12 3.02 1.51 -13.65
CA MET A 12 4.33 1.31 -13.01
C MET A 12 5.43 2.15 -13.68
N GLU A 13 5.52 2.12 -15.00
CA GLU A 13 6.55 2.86 -15.77
C GLU A 13 6.40 4.37 -15.59
N ILE A 14 5.16 4.87 -15.67
CA ILE A 14 4.84 6.28 -15.45
C ILE A 14 5.18 6.69 -14.02
N THR A 15 4.79 5.89 -13.02
CA THR A 15 5.09 6.18 -11.62
C THR A 15 6.59 6.25 -11.40
N ALA A 16 7.37 5.29 -11.91
CA ALA A 16 8.82 5.28 -11.76
C ALA A 16 9.46 6.56 -12.34
N ALA A 17 9.00 7.00 -13.52
CA ALA A 17 9.47 8.24 -14.13
C ALA A 17 9.11 9.49 -13.30
N TRP A 18 7.91 9.55 -12.73
CA TRP A 18 7.50 10.68 -11.88
C TRP A 18 8.27 10.74 -10.57
N LEU A 19 8.52 9.59 -9.93
CA LEU A 19 9.32 9.56 -8.71
C LEU A 19 10.74 10.04 -8.98
N GLN A 20 11.34 9.62 -10.10
CA GLN A 20 12.66 10.11 -10.49
C GLN A 20 12.68 11.62 -10.75
N GLN A 21 11.67 12.15 -11.45
CA GLN A 21 11.55 13.60 -11.68
C GLN A 21 11.40 14.37 -10.35
N TRP A 22 10.61 13.84 -9.43
CA TRP A 22 10.39 14.47 -8.13
C TRP A 22 11.64 14.38 -7.23
N ASP A 23 12.29 13.22 -7.16
CA ASP A 23 13.55 13.02 -6.43
C ASP A 23 14.67 13.94 -6.97
N ASN A 24 14.64 14.26 -8.28
CA ASN A 24 15.55 15.20 -8.93
C ASN A 24 15.12 16.69 -8.81
N GLU A 25 14.05 16.98 -8.07
CA GLU A 25 13.46 18.33 -7.93
C GLU A 25 13.00 18.96 -9.27
N GLU A 26 12.73 18.14 -10.28
CA GLU A 26 12.26 18.58 -11.61
C GLU A 26 10.76 18.91 -11.63
N ILE A 27 9.99 18.35 -10.68
CA ILE A 27 8.57 18.63 -10.48
C ILE A 27 8.29 18.92 -9.00
N SER A 28 7.35 19.82 -8.73
CA SER A 28 6.95 20.17 -7.36
C SER A 28 6.01 19.12 -6.74
N ASP A 29 5.80 19.22 -5.44
CA ASP A 29 4.84 18.40 -4.69
C ASP A 29 3.43 18.49 -5.27
N GLU A 30 2.99 19.69 -5.68
CA GLU A 30 1.66 19.91 -6.25
C GLU A 30 1.51 19.25 -7.62
N VAL A 31 2.55 19.35 -8.46
CA VAL A 31 2.54 18.71 -9.80
C VAL A 31 2.55 17.18 -9.65
N LEU A 32 3.33 16.65 -8.71
CA LEU A 32 3.32 15.22 -8.41
C LEU A 32 1.95 14.78 -7.87
N ALA A 33 1.38 15.55 -6.94
CA ALA A 33 0.08 15.25 -6.33
C ALA A 33 -1.03 15.16 -7.38
N ASP A 34 -1.16 16.16 -8.27
CA ASP A 34 -2.19 16.16 -9.32
C ASP A 34 -2.07 14.92 -10.22
N ARG A 35 -0.83 14.56 -10.62
CA ARG A 35 -0.54 13.36 -11.41
C ARG A 35 -0.90 12.07 -10.68
N ILE A 36 -0.57 11.97 -9.39
CA ILE A 36 -0.92 10.82 -8.55
C ILE A 36 -2.44 10.71 -8.42
N GLY A 37 -3.16 11.82 -8.22
CA GLY A 37 -4.62 11.84 -8.11
C GLY A 37 -5.30 11.22 -9.33
N GLU A 38 -4.85 11.60 -10.54
CA GLU A 38 -5.33 10.99 -11.79
C GLU A 38 -4.96 9.50 -11.90
N MET A 39 -3.74 9.13 -11.49
CA MET A 39 -3.26 7.74 -11.54
C MET A 39 -4.10 6.82 -10.65
N VAL A 40 -4.35 7.23 -9.40
CA VAL A 40 -5.05 6.39 -8.42
C VAL A 40 -6.57 6.35 -8.62
N ALA A 41 -7.12 7.19 -9.51
CA ALA A 41 -8.54 7.17 -9.87
C ALA A 41 -8.98 5.89 -10.59
N SER A 42 -8.03 5.09 -11.08
CA SER A 42 -8.29 3.78 -11.69
C SER A 42 -7.65 2.65 -10.89
N ARG A 43 -8.24 1.45 -10.95
CA ARG A 43 -7.72 0.28 -10.24
C ARG A 43 -6.31 -0.10 -10.71
N ASP A 44 -6.08 -0.14 -12.01
CA ASP A 44 -4.77 -0.52 -12.56
C ASP A 44 -3.72 0.57 -12.34
N GLY A 45 -4.12 1.84 -12.43
CA GLY A 45 -3.27 2.98 -12.08
C GLY A 45 -2.84 2.95 -10.60
N ALA A 46 -3.79 2.81 -9.68
CA ALA A 46 -3.51 2.71 -8.25
C ALA A 46 -2.60 1.52 -7.90
N ARG A 47 -2.83 0.36 -8.52
CA ARG A 47 -1.96 -0.82 -8.34
C ARG A 47 -0.55 -0.56 -8.83
N GLY A 48 -0.40 0.03 -10.02
CA GLY A 48 0.91 0.34 -10.59
C GLY A 48 1.67 1.36 -9.73
N PHE A 49 0.97 2.38 -9.25
CA PHE A 49 1.51 3.36 -8.32
C PHE A 49 2.05 2.69 -7.06
N PHE A 50 1.21 1.92 -6.34
CA PHE A 50 1.61 1.33 -5.06
C PHE A 50 2.74 0.31 -5.17
N VAL A 51 2.77 -0.50 -6.24
CA VAL A 51 3.86 -1.47 -6.43
C VAL A 51 5.22 -0.76 -6.54
N VAL A 52 5.25 0.40 -7.20
CA VAL A 52 6.49 1.16 -7.38
C VAL A 52 6.82 2.00 -6.15
N SER A 53 5.85 2.76 -5.63
CA SER A 53 6.10 3.72 -4.54
C SER A 53 6.37 3.04 -3.20
N LEU A 54 5.69 1.94 -2.88
CA LEU A 54 5.89 1.24 -1.61
C LEU A 54 7.20 0.45 -1.57
N ALA A 55 7.53 -0.24 -2.67
CA ALA A 55 8.68 -1.14 -2.71
C ALA A 55 9.97 -0.47 -3.22
N GLY A 56 9.88 0.67 -3.88
CA GLY A 56 11.02 1.37 -4.49
C GLY A 56 11.88 2.15 -3.50
N GLU A 57 12.96 2.73 -4.03
CA GLU A 57 13.97 3.47 -3.27
C GLU A 57 13.65 4.96 -3.08
N SER A 58 12.65 5.50 -3.79
CA SER A 58 12.22 6.88 -3.58
C SER A 58 11.74 7.07 -2.14
N VAL A 59 12.02 8.25 -1.59
CA VAL A 59 11.65 8.64 -0.23
C VAL A 59 10.20 9.11 -0.13
N LEU A 60 9.44 9.15 -1.23
CA LEU A 60 8.06 9.66 -1.25
C LEU A 60 7.19 9.04 -0.15
N MET A 61 7.25 7.72 0.03
CA MET A 61 6.44 7.03 1.04
C MET A 61 6.97 7.17 2.47
N ASP A 62 8.21 7.62 2.64
CA ASP A 62 8.80 7.92 3.97
C ASP A 62 8.60 9.39 4.36
N ARG A 63 8.27 10.24 3.38
CA ARG A 63 8.00 11.67 3.55
C ARG A 63 6.94 12.12 2.55
N LEU A 64 5.68 11.72 2.80
CA LEU A 64 4.55 12.08 1.95
C LEU A 64 4.26 13.58 2.05
N PRO A 65 4.32 14.35 0.95
CA PRO A 65 3.87 15.73 0.93
C PRO A 65 2.37 15.85 1.22
N ASP A 66 1.95 16.90 1.92
CA ASP A 66 0.54 17.14 2.27
C ASP A 66 -0.39 17.15 1.03
N ALA A 67 0.09 17.67 -0.10
CA ALA A 67 -0.64 17.66 -1.36
C ALA A 67 -0.92 16.23 -1.86
N VAL A 68 0.07 15.34 -1.77
CA VAL A 68 -0.06 13.93 -2.15
C VAL A 68 -0.99 13.20 -1.18
N VAL A 69 -0.87 13.47 0.13
CA VAL A 69 -1.80 12.93 1.14
C VAL A 69 -3.25 13.33 0.83
N GLY A 70 -3.47 14.59 0.45
CA GLY A 70 -4.79 15.09 0.04
C GLY A 70 -5.39 14.31 -1.12
N GLN A 71 -4.58 14.02 -2.15
CA GLN A 71 -5.01 13.25 -3.32
C GLN A 71 -5.30 11.77 -2.99
N LEU A 72 -4.43 11.14 -2.21
CA LEU A 72 -4.61 9.75 -1.78
C LEU A 72 -5.84 9.59 -0.87
N ARG A 73 -6.09 10.54 0.04
CA ARG A 73 -7.30 10.57 0.86
C ARG A 73 -8.55 10.80 0.01
N GLY A 74 -8.49 11.73 -0.95
CA GLY A 74 -9.59 12.02 -1.87
C GLY A 74 -9.97 10.87 -2.80
N ALA A 75 -9.04 9.97 -3.09
CA ALA A 75 -9.29 8.76 -3.89
C ALA A 75 -10.08 7.67 -3.15
N GLY A 76 -10.22 7.77 -1.82
CA GLY A 76 -11.14 6.99 -1.00
C GLY A 76 -10.89 5.48 -0.98
N ALA A 77 -11.97 4.72 -0.91
CA ALA A 77 -11.97 3.29 -0.57
C ALA A 77 -11.04 2.41 -1.43
N GLY A 78 -10.80 2.75 -2.70
CA GLY A 78 -9.90 2.00 -3.57
C GLY A 78 -8.44 2.07 -3.11
N VAL A 79 -7.99 3.24 -2.66
CA VAL A 79 -6.66 3.46 -2.09
C VAL A 79 -6.56 2.79 -0.71
N VAL A 80 -7.60 2.87 0.11
CA VAL A 80 -7.66 2.19 1.41
C VAL A 80 -7.56 0.67 1.26
N ASP A 81 -8.35 0.04 0.39
CA ASP A 81 -8.30 -1.42 0.16
C ASP A 81 -6.92 -1.87 -0.31
N LEU A 82 -6.32 -1.15 -1.27
CA LEU A 82 -4.98 -1.49 -1.76
C LEU A 82 -3.92 -1.33 -0.65
N SER A 83 -4.02 -0.29 0.18
CA SER A 83 -3.08 -0.08 1.29
C SER A 83 -3.18 -1.20 2.33
N VAL A 84 -4.40 -1.60 2.70
CA VAL A 84 -4.64 -2.73 3.63
C VAL A 84 -4.16 -4.06 3.05
N ARG A 85 -4.39 -4.32 1.76
CA ARG A 85 -3.88 -5.54 1.11
C ARG A 85 -2.36 -5.56 1.05
N ASN A 86 -1.72 -4.44 0.72
CA ASN A 86 -0.26 -4.34 0.71
C ASN A 86 0.33 -4.53 2.11
N LEU A 87 -0.31 -3.99 3.16
CA LEU A 87 0.07 -4.26 4.54
C LEU A 87 0.04 -5.76 4.86
N ALA A 88 -1.06 -6.44 4.52
CA ALA A 88 -1.22 -7.86 4.79
C ALA A 88 -0.19 -8.72 4.04
N MET A 89 -0.01 -8.46 2.73
CA MET A 89 0.92 -9.21 1.89
C MET A 89 2.37 -9.02 2.34
N SER A 90 2.80 -7.78 2.55
CA SER A 90 4.17 -7.49 2.96
C SER A 90 4.48 -8.02 4.36
N THR A 91 3.55 -7.91 5.31
CA THR A 91 3.71 -8.48 6.65
C THR A 91 3.88 -10.01 6.59
N ALA A 92 3.03 -10.71 5.83
CA ALA A 92 3.16 -12.15 5.66
C ALA A 92 4.48 -12.55 4.97
N MET A 93 4.99 -11.72 4.06
CA MET A 93 6.23 -11.98 3.35
C MET A 93 7.47 -11.70 4.19
N ALA A 94 7.44 -10.72 5.08
CA ALA A 94 8.50 -10.52 6.08
C ALA A 94 8.71 -11.79 6.93
N VAL A 95 7.62 -12.42 7.39
CA VAL A 95 7.67 -13.70 8.13
C VAL A 95 8.27 -14.82 7.27
N HIS A 96 7.84 -14.94 6.02
CA HIS A 96 8.35 -15.96 5.11
C HIS A 96 9.86 -15.80 4.85
N HIS A 97 10.31 -14.59 4.51
CA HIS A 97 11.71 -14.30 4.23
C HIS A 97 12.59 -14.47 5.46
N ARG A 98 12.10 -14.08 6.65
CA ARG A 98 12.78 -14.37 7.92
C ARG A 98 13.01 -15.87 8.11
N ARG A 99 11.99 -16.70 7.89
CA ARG A 99 12.11 -18.17 8.01
C ARG A 99 13.07 -18.77 6.98
N ALA A 100 13.16 -18.15 5.80
CA ALA A 100 14.10 -18.55 4.75
C ALA A 100 15.54 -18.06 5.01
N GLY A 101 15.77 -17.19 6.00
CA GLY A 101 17.06 -16.56 6.25
C GLY A 101 17.45 -15.52 5.17
N ASP A 102 16.48 -15.00 4.43
CA ASP A 102 16.68 -13.99 3.39
C ASP A 102 16.50 -12.58 3.95
N GLU A 103 17.55 -12.07 4.60
CA GLU A 103 17.53 -10.79 5.31
C GLU A 103 17.21 -9.60 4.38
N ALA A 104 17.66 -9.65 3.12
CA ALA A 104 17.44 -8.57 2.17
C ALA A 104 15.96 -8.48 1.76
N GLN A 105 15.33 -9.62 1.43
CA GLN A 105 13.92 -9.66 1.09
C GLN A 105 13.01 -9.42 2.31
N GLN A 106 13.46 -9.85 3.50
CA GLN A 106 12.79 -9.53 4.76
C GLN A 106 12.76 -8.01 4.96
N ALA A 107 13.90 -7.33 4.88
CA ALA A 107 13.98 -5.88 5.04
C ALA A 107 13.12 -5.13 4.01
N GLY A 108 13.11 -5.60 2.75
CA GLY A 108 12.22 -5.05 1.72
C GLY A 108 10.74 -5.18 2.07
N SER A 109 10.33 -6.32 2.63
CA SER A 109 8.94 -6.55 3.07
C SER A 109 8.57 -5.70 4.28
N GLU A 110 9.47 -5.59 5.27
CA GLU A 110 9.29 -4.75 6.46
C GLU A 110 9.21 -3.26 6.11
N ARG A 111 9.95 -2.80 5.10
CA ARG A 111 9.83 -1.45 4.56
C ARG A 111 8.44 -1.19 3.99
N VAL A 112 7.92 -2.11 3.18
CA VAL A 112 6.58 -1.98 2.60
C VAL A 112 5.51 -1.98 3.68
N SER A 113 5.59 -2.86 4.68
CA SER A 113 4.61 -2.90 5.78
C SER A 113 4.62 -1.61 6.59
N SER A 114 5.81 -1.10 6.94
CA SER A 114 5.97 0.16 7.66
C SER A 114 5.37 1.35 6.89
N ARG A 115 5.66 1.46 5.58
CA ARG A 115 5.09 2.48 4.71
C ARG A 115 3.56 2.38 4.60
N CYS A 116 3.01 1.17 4.59
CA CYS A 116 1.57 0.97 4.60
C CYS A 116 0.94 1.42 5.93
N ILE A 117 1.58 1.16 7.07
CA ILE A 117 1.11 1.60 8.39
C ILE A 117 1.03 3.14 8.42
N GLU A 118 2.10 3.83 8.04
CA GLU A 118 2.10 5.30 8.04
C GLU A 118 1.10 5.87 7.04
N LEU A 119 0.98 5.29 5.85
CA LEU A 119 -0.05 5.71 4.88
C LEU A 119 -1.46 5.56 5.46
N LEU A 120 -1.79 4.42 6.05
CA LEU A 120 -3.14 4.17 6.60
C LEU A 120 -3.52 5.15 7.71
N ARG A 121 -2.56 5.63 8.51
CA ARG A 121 -2.80 6.67 9.52
C ARG A 121 -3.16 8.03 8.91
N LEU A 122 -2.75 8.27 7.66
CA LEU A 122 -3.00 9.53 6.95
C LEU A 122 -4.28 9.49 6.09
N LEU A 123 -4.80 8.31 5.77
CA LEU A 123 -6.03 8.15 4.97
C LEU A 123 -7.30 8.43 5.79
N GLU A 124 -8.47 8.29 5.17
CA GLU A 124 -9.75 8.62 5.81
C GLU A 124 -10.05 7.66 6.98
N PRO A 125 -10.11 8.14 8.24
CA PRO A 125 -10.08 7.26 9.41
C PRO A 125 -11.23 6.26 9.49
N ALA A 126 -12.43 6.66 9.04
CA ALA A 126 -13.60 5.79 9.07
C ALA A 126 -13.47 4.62 8.08
N GLU A 127 -13.02 4.91 6.85
CA GLU A 127 -12.81 3.89 5.82
C GLU A 127 -11.67 2.94 6.21
N VAL A 128 -10.58 3.48 6.75
CA VAL A 128 -9.44 2.69 7.24
C VAL A 128 -9.88 1.75 8.36
N LYS A 129 -10.60 2.26 9.36
CA LYS A 129 -11.10 1.45 10.47
C LYS A 129 -11.96 0.30 9.98
N GLU A 130 -12.98 0.58 9.16
CA GLU A 130 -13.89 -0.44 8.62
C GLU A 130 -13.12 -1.52 7.88
N ARG A 131 -12.20 -1.11 6.99
CA ARG A 131 -11.42 -2.03 6.17
C ARG A 131 -10.45 -2.90 6.99
N LEU A 132 -9.84 -2.34 8.03
CA LEU A 132 -8.94 -3.05 8.95
C LEU A 132 -9.70 -4.04 9.83
N GLU A 133 -10.90 -3.69 10.31
CA GLU A 133 -11.76 -4.61 11.07
C GLU A 133 -12.14 -5.85 10.23
N GLN A 134 -12.42 -5.66 8.94
CA GLN A 134 -12.67 -6.77 8.01
C GLN A 134 -11.45 -7.70 7.86
N LEU A 135 -10.25 -7.12 7.74
CA LEU A 135 -9.01 -7.90 7.66
C LEU A 135 -8.74 -8.67 8.97
N LEU A 136 -8.94 -8.03 10.13
CA LEU A 136 -8.79 -8.67 11.45
C LEU A 136 -9.73 -9.85 11.62
N ALA A 137 -11.01 -9.69 11.27
CA ALA A 137 -12.00 -10.77 11.35
C ALA A 137 -11.58 -11.98 10.48
N ALA A 138 -10.96 -11.74 9.31
CA ALA A 138 -10.46 -12.80 8.46
C ALA A 138 -9.18 -13.44 9.01
N ALA A 139 -8.22 -12.63 9.48
CA ALA A 139 -6.92 -13.11 9.95
C ALA A 139 -7.01 -13.88 11.28
N LEU A 140 -7.78 -13.36 12.24
CA LEU A 140 -7.81 -13.88 13.61
C LEU A 140 -8.99 -14.83 13.87
N ASP A 141 -10.15 -14.57 13.26
CA ASP A 141 -11.37 -15.36 13.50
C ASP A 141 -11.77 -16.26 12.31
N ASN A 142 -11.06 -16.16 11.18
CA ASN A 142 -11.39 -16.87 9.93
C ASN A 142 -12.83 -16.60 9.45
N ARG A 143 -13.27 -15.32 9.49
CA ARG A 143 -14.60 -14.87 9.07
C ARG A 143 -14.53 -13.67 8.13
N GLY A 144 -15.57 -13.48 7.32
CA GLY A 144 -15.71 -12.30 6.45
C GLY A 144 -15.07 -12.46 5.07
N GLU A 145 -15.07 -11.36 4.31
CA GLU A 145 -14.78 -11.38 2.87
C GLU A 145 -13.31 -11.62 2.54
N ASP A 146 -12.39 -11.24 3.43
CA ASP A 146 -10.95 -11.40 3.21
C ASP A 146 -10.44 -12.82 3.49
N VAL A 147 -11.27 -13.75 3.99
CA VAL A 147 -10.86 -15.15 4.17
C VAL A 147 -10.39 -15.74 2.83
N ALA A 148 -11.15 -15.52 1.75
CA ALA A 148 -10.79 -15.99 0.42
C ALA A 148 -9.52 -15.31 -0.13
N PHE A 149 -9.20 -14.11 0.34
CA PHE A 149 -7.94 -13.44 0.02
C PHE A 149 -6.77 -14.12 0.75
N LEU A 150 -6.86 -14.33 2.07
CA LEU A 150 -5.79 -14.96 2.85
C LEU A 150 -5.55 -16.42 2.42
N GLU A 151 -6.61 -17.17 2.13
CA GLU A 151 -6.53 -18.56 1.64
C GLU A 151 -5.90 -18.67 0.26
N ARG A 152 -6.23 -17.74 -0.65
CA ARG A 152 -5.65 -17.71 -2.01
C ARG A 152 -4.13 -17.59 -1.98
N TRP A 153 -3.59 -16.85 -1.02
CA TRP A 153 -2.15 -16.71 -0.82
C TRP A 153 -1.53 -17.78 0.08
N GLY A 154 -2.35 -18.63 0.71
CA GLY A 154 -1.89 -19.74 1.53
C GLY A 154 -1.22 -19.32 2.84
N TYR A 155 -1.62 -18.19 3.43
CA TYR A 155 -1.00 -17.71 4.67
C TYR A 155 -1.29 -18.61 5.87
N ASP A 156 -0.22 -18.99 6.57
CA ASP A 156 -0.30 -19.83 7.78
C ASP A 156 -0.65 -19.02 9.04
N ALA A 157 -0.74 -19.72 10.18
CA ALA A 157 -1.17 -19.13 11.45
C ALA A 157 -0.22 -18.02 11.96
N GLU A 158 1.09 -18.16 11.81
CA GLU A 158 2.04 -17.14 12.26
C GLU A 158 2.02 -15.93 11.30
N GLN A 159 1.85 -16.15 9.99
CA GLN A 159 1.65 -15.05 9.05
C GLN A 159 0.35 -14.29 9.34
N LYS A 160 -0.76 -15.00 9.61
CA LYS A 160 -2.05 -14.38 9.98
C LYS A 160 -1.96 -13.61 11.31
N GLN A 161 -1.26 -14.15 12.30
CA GLN A 161 -1.01 -13.45 13.56
C GLN A 161 -0.21 -12.16 13.32
N ALA A 162 0.88 -12.23 12.56
CA ALA A 162 1.69 -11.06 12.23
C ALA A 162 0.86 -9.99 11.49
N ILE A 163 -0.02 -10.39 10.57
CA ILE A 163 -0.96 -9.46 9.91
C ILE A 163 -1.84 -8.76 10.97
N GLY A 164 -2.39 -9.50 11.93
CA GLY A 164 -3.18 -8.92 13.02
C GLY A 164 -2.39 -7.90 13.85
N ASP A 165 -1.15 -8.23 14.21
CA ASP A 165 -0.26 -7.33 14.95
C ASP A 165 0.03 -6.04 14.16
N SER A 166 0.30 -6.15 12.85
CA SER A 166 0.46 -5.01 11.95
C SER A 166 -0.80 -4.14 11.85
N VAL A 167 -2.00 -4.73 11.90
CA VAL A 167 -3.24 -3.96 11.92
C VAL A 167 -3.37 -3.16 13.22
N TYR A 168 -3.07 -3.77 14.37
CA TYR A 168 -3.08 -3.06 15.65
C TYR A 168 -2.08 -1.91 15.68
N ALA A 169 -0.90 -2.08 15.08
CA ALA A 169 0.10 -1.03 14.97
C ALA A 169 -0.42 0.23 14.25
N VAL A 170 -1.37 0.12 13.32
CA VAL A 170 -2.01 1.30 12.69
C VAL A 170 -2.74 2.15 13.73
N ALA A 171 -3.39 1.52 14.70
CA ALA A 171 -4.19 2.21 15.72
C ALA A 171 -3.38 2.80 16.89
N GLU A 172 -2.09 2.46 17.00
CA GLU A 172 -1.20 2.92 18.08
C GLU A 172 -0.50 4.26 17.79
N GLY A 173 -0.66 4.81 16.58
CA GLY A 173 -0.01 6.06 16.13
C GLY A 173 -0.84 7.32 16.30
#